data_AF-A0A8J5XQG7-F1
#
_entry.id   AF-A0A8J5XQG7-F1
#
_cell.length_a   1.000
_cell.length_b   1.000
_cell.length_c   1.000
_cell.angle_alpha   90.00
_cell.angle_beta   90.00
_cell.angle_gamma   90.00
#
_symmetry.space_group_name_H-M   'P 1'
#
loop_
_entity.id
_entity.type
_entity.pdbx_description
1 polymer ?
#
loop_
_entity_poly.entity_id
_entity_poly.type
_entity_poly.pdbx_seq_one_letter_code
_entity_poly.pdbx_strand_id
1 'polypeptide(L)'
;MDGGGAVLASGDGLHGEEIIRIHELWQHTKNELKAKARELAELERTRAMEIEQVQSEHTNGMREMQVIAIELRDKTRVLETQLQGAREENRRLAEQAADAQRKTREAQLQAETQTSSARHYEQRMGELQESLRTLQRERKEVIDKSYADFRRQEDGLAQRELAIGQLEGRLRTAQHDARTAREERQLEADRAREQLRRFEDADHANRELSKQLGAAREQLKFLQISRRNESQLHAIVDQLQLDNARLVKILAATDEFKEFVDYADDSAGLSYIAPSASAGISAALRADAAQRTARPVRGAAAEKEGWVPSDAYTLANEFRHEHTPGVPPEVFADLLLRLNAVWRQREQRRVARLKERFREERARLSRRHAHALPFEVVAQEAEVERLKRELRAVRLGVGSGRRRLNETEEKLFEASLAAVESLSAQLAAYKDKEEMVRAGAEQHGGAAEGARYVDGAAAASRKAAEMVDVLSDKVGVLVREFQQKTVALPRDDPDIFIRLVRVQGWFLENLERRLNAAKDRIRNLAFELQAEVSGTDGDYYDERSGADDDDF
;
A
#
# COMPACT_ATOMS: atom_id res chain seq x y z
N MET A 1 -159.85 2.93 96.27
CA MET A 1 -160.86 3.83 95.69
C MET A 1 -162.15 3.05 95.56
N ASP A 2 -163.21 3.59 96.19
CA ASP A 2 -164.65 3.28 96.15
C ASP A 2 -165.15 1.85 96.45
N GLY A 3 -166.16 1.59 97.30
CA GLY A 3 -167.03 2.42 98.14
C GLY A 3 -168.33 1.66 98.50
N GLY A 4 -168.82 1.83 99.75
CA GLY A 4 -170.22 1.72 100.28
C GLY A 4 -171.05 0.43 100.06
N GLY A 5 -172.00 0.01 100.90
CA GLY A 5 -172.64 0.53 102.11
C GLY A 5 -174.01 -0.17 102.35
N ALA A 6 -174.29 -0.51 103.63
CA ALA A 6 -175.56 -0.59 104.42
C ALA A 6 -176.94 -0.95 103.76
N VAL A 7 -177.92 -1.68 104.36
CA VAL A 7 -178.77 -1.35 105.56
C VAL A 7 -179.69 -2.55 105.97
N LEU A 8 -179.84 -2.72 107.29
CA LEU A 8 -180.90 -3.26 108.21
C LEU A 8 -182.24 -3.88 107.71
N ALA A 9 -182.68 -5.00 108.34
CA ALA A 9 -183.79 -5.05 109.34
C ALA A 9 -184.38 -6.47 109.61
N SER A 10 -184.35 -6.89 110.88
CA SER A 10 -185.36 -7.58 111.73
C SER A 10 -186.18 -8.80 111.26
N GLY A 11 -186.25 -9.83 112.12
CA GLY A 11 -187.51 -10.55 112.38
C GLY A 11 -187.41 -12.07 112.58
N ASP A 12 -187.48 -12.49 113.85
CA ASP A 12 -187.59 -13.83 114.42
C ASP A 12 -188.43 -14.88 113.66
N GLY A 13 -187.93 -16.13 113.68
CA GLY A 13 -188.79 -17.31 113.84
C GLY A 13 -188.43 -18.53 112.98
N LEU A 14 -187.87 -19.55 113.65
CA LEU A 14 -188.03 -21.01 113.43
C LEU A 14 -186.73 -21.80 113.11
N HIS A 15 -186.13 -22.28 114.19
CA HIS A 15 -184.92 -23.12 114.33
C HIS A 15 -184.99 -24.52 113.66
N GLY A 16 -185.00 -24.61 112.32
CA GLY A 16 -184.90 -25.90 111.62
C GLY A 16 -184.10 -25.90 110.30
N GLU A 17 -184.17 -24.82 109.52
CA GLU A 17 -183.63 -24.78 108.15
C GLU A 17 -182.23 -24.13 108.04
N GLU A 18 -181.75 -23.49 109.09
CA GLU A 18 -180.51 -22.69 109.08
C GLU A 18 -179.23 -23.55 109.16
N ILE A 19 -179.31 -24.77 109.69
CA ILE A 19 -178.17 -25.70 109.80
C ILE A 19 -177.77 -26.27 108.43
N ILE A 20 -178.74 -26.47 107.51
CA ILE A 20 -178.46 -27.00 106.16
C ILE A 20 -177.74 -25.95 105.31
N ARG A 21 -178.16 -24.68 105.40
CA ARG A 21 -177.57 -23.58 104.62
C ARG A 21 -176.13 -23.25 105.02
N ILE A 22 -175.78 -23.36 106.31
CA ILE A 22 -174.41 -23.15 106.80
C ILE A 22 -173.49 -24.28 106.28
N HIS A 23 -173.97 -25.52 106.18
CA HIS A 23 -173.18 -26.63 105.65
C HIS A 23 -172.90 -26.47 104.14
N GLU A 24 -173.87 -25.99 103.36
CA GLU A 24 -173.71 -25.74 101.92
C GLU A 24 -172.74 -24.59 101.64
N LEU A 25 -172.81 -23.49 102.40
CA LEU A 25 -171.87 -22.37 102.29
C LEU A 25 -170.43 -22.78 102.66
N TRP A 26 -170.27 -23.67 103.64
CA TRP A 26 -168.95 -24.19 104.00
C TRP A 26 -168.37 -25.11 102.92
N GLN A 27 -169.19 -25.95 102.28
CA GLN A 27 -168.73 -26.79 101.16
C GLN A 27 -168.38 -25.94 99.92
N HIS A 28 -169.12 -24.87 99.64
CA HIS A 28 -168.79 -23.96 98.55
C HIS A 28 -167.47 -23.24 98.77
N THR A 29 -167.24 -22.68 99.96
CA THR A 29 -165.98 -22.00 100.31
C THR A 29 -164.79 -22.97 100.33
N LYS A 30 -165.00 -24.21 100.78
CA LYS A 30 -163.98 -25.27 100.72
C LYS A 30 -163.60 -25.65 99.29
N ASN A 31 -164.57 -25.69 98.38
CA ASN A 31 -164.32 -26.00 96.97
C ASN A 31 -163.64 -24.84 96.22
N GLU A 32 -163.98 -23.59 96.53
CA GLU A 32 -163.28 -22.43 95.98
C GLU A 32 -161.82 -22.33 96.44
N LEU A 33 -161.54 -22.61 97.71
CA LEU A 33 -160.16 -22.65 98.22
C LEU A 33 -159.33 -23.74 97.53
N LYS A 34 -159.92 -24.91 97.24
CA LYS A 34 -159.24 -25.96 96.46
C LYS A 34 -159.00 -25.57 95.01
N ALA A 35 -159.91 -24.82 94.39
CA ALA A 35 -159.71 -24.31 93.03
C ALA A 35 -158.59 -23.27 92.97
N LYS A 36 -158.61 -22.30 93.89
CA LYS A 36 -157.55 -21.28 94.04
C LYS A 36 -156.18 -21.89 94.34
N ALA A 37 -156.12 -22.96 95.14
CA ALA A 37 -154.87 -23.68 95.42
C ALA A 37 -154.29 -24.39 94.18
N ARG A 38 -155.15 -24.84 93.25
CA ARG A 38 -154.68 -25.43 91.98
C ARG A 38 -154.17 -24.36 91.00
N GLU A 39 -154.87 -23.23 90.90
CA GLU A 39 -154.40 -22.09 90.08
C GLU A 39 -153.04 -21.57 90.56
N LEU A 40 -152.83 -21.48 91.88
CA LEU A 40 -151.53 -21.08 92.45
C LEU A 40 -150.41 -22.07 92.10
N ALA A 41 -150.68 -23.38 92.19
CA ALA A 41 -149.68 -24.40 91.84
C ALA A 41 -149.34 -24.44 90.34
N GLU A 42 -150.29 -24.12 89.46
CA GLU A 42 -150.02 -23.98 88.02
C GLU A 42 -149.18 -22.74 87.72
N LEU A 43 -149.46 -21.61 88.36
CA LEU A 43 -148.66 -20.38 88.22
C LEU A 43 -147.23 -20.53 88.76
N GLU A 44 -147.04 -21.29 89.83
CA GLU A 44 -145.70 -21.59 90.34
C GLU A 44 -144.89 -22.49 89.38
N ARG A 45 -145.56 -23.43 88.69
CA ARG A 45 -144.90 -24.26 87.65
C ARG A 45 -144.53 -23.46 86.41
N THR A 46 -145.41 -22.59 85.91
CA THR A 46 -145.09 -21.76 84.75
C THR A 46 -143.94 -20.82 85.05
N ARG A 47 -143.92 -20.21 86.24
CA ARG A 47 -142.83 -19.34 86.67
C ARG A 47 -141.49 -20.08 86.83
N ALA A 48 -141.51 -21.33 87.30
CA ALA A 48 -140.30 -22.15 87.38
C ALA A 48 -139.72 -22.47 85.99
N MET A 49 -140.57 -22.81 85.01
CA MET A 49 -140.11 -23.05 83.63
C MET A 49 -139.57 -21.78 82.97
N GLU A 50 -140.19 -20.63 83.18
CA GLU A 50 -139.69 -19.34 82.65
C GLU A 50 -138.30 -18.99 83.22
N ILE A 51 -138.07 -19.23 84.51
CA ILE A 51 -136.75 -19.00 85.13
C ILE A 51 -135.70 -19.95 84.56
N GLU A 52 -136.03 -21.24 84.37
CA GLU A 52 -135.13 -22.22 83.78
C GLU A 52 -134.81 -21.88 82.30
N GLN A 53 -135.80 -21.41 81.55
CA GLN A 53 -135.61 -20.96 80.17
C GLN A 53 -134.68 -19.75 80.10
N VAL A 54 -134.92 -18.71 80.92
CA VAL A 54 -134.05 -17.51 80.96
C VAL A 54 -132.62 -17.85 81.41
N GLN A 55 -132.45 -18.78 82.36
CA GLN A 55 -131.13 -19.25 82.76
C GLN A 55 -130.43 -20.02 81.63
N SER A 56 -131.17 -20.85 80.88
CA SER A 56 -130.61 -21.56 79.71
C SER A 56 -130.19 -20.59 78.60
N GLU A 57 -131.00 -19.57 78.31
CA GLU A 57 -130.70 -18.53 77.32
C GLU A 57 -129.49 -17.68 77.76
N HIS A 58 -129.39 -17.32 79.03
CA HIS A 58 -128.23 -16.60 79.56
C HIS A 58 -126.93 -17.41 79.49
N THR A 59 -126.98 -18.70 79.84
CA THR A 59 -125.80 -19.57 79.74
C THR A 59 -125.40 -19.83 78.30
N ASN A 60 -126.35 -19.96 77.37
CA ASN A 60 -126.06 -20.07 75.94
C ASN A 60 -125.46 -18.77 75.38
N GLY A 61 -126.02 -17.61 75.72
CA GLY A 61 -125.45 -16.31 75.33
C GLY A 61 -124.04 -16.09 75.89
N MET A 62 -123.76 -16.53 77.11
CA MET A 62 -122.41 -16.48 77.69
C MET A 62 -121.43 -17.41 76.97
N ARG A 63 -121.86 -18.60 76.52
CA ARG A 63 -121.02 -19.50 75.72
C ARG A 63 -120.72 -18.90 74.35
N GLU A 64 -121.72 -18.32 73.68
CA GLU A 64 -121.52 -17.63 72.39
C GLU A 64 -120.53 -16.47 72.52
N MET A 65 -120.68 -15.65 73.57
CA MET A 65 -119.73 -14.58 73.89
C MET A 65 -118.32 -15.09 74.15
N GLN A 66 -118.16 -16.23 74.85
CA GLN A 66 -116.85 -16.85 75.07
C GLN A 66 -116.24 -17.37 73.77
N VAL A 67 -117.04 -17.98 72.89
CA VAL A 67 -116.58 -18.43 71.56
C VAL A 67 -116.08 -17.25 70.74
N ILE A 68 -116.87 -16.17 70.65
CA ILE A 68 -116.48 -14.95 69.92
C ILE A 68 -115.21 -14.34 70.52
N ALA A 69 -115.09 -14.30 71.86
CA ALA A 69 -113.90 -13.77 72.52
C ALA A 69 -112.64 -14.61 72.22
N ILE A 70 -112.77 -15.95 72.15
CA ILE A 70 -111.68 -16.85 71.75
C ILE A 70 -111.32 -16.61 70.28
N GLU A 71 -112.30 -16.54 69.38
CA GLU A 71 -112.05 -16.29 67.96
C GLU A 71 -111.35 -14.94 67.71
N LEU A 72 -111.74 -13.88 68.42
CA LEU A 72 -111.09 -12.57 68.31
C LEU A 72 -109.67 -12.60 68.87
N ARG A 73 -109.44 -13.36 69.95
CA ARG A 73 -108.09 -13.57 70.50
C ARG A 73 -107.19 -14.34 69.55
N ASP A 74 -107.73 -15.35 68.86
CA ASP A 74 -106.96 -16.12 67.89
C ASP A 74 -106.72 -15.30 66.61
N LYS A 75 -107.69 -14.53 66.14
CA LYS A 75 -107.51 -13.58 65.03
C LYS A 75 -106.44 -12.53 65.34
N THR A 76 -106.46 -11.96 66.55
CA THR A 76 -105.44 -10.98 66.97
C THR A 76 -104.05 -11.60 67.04
N ARG A 77 -103.92 -12.82 67.57
CA ARG A 77 -102.64 -13.57 67.55
C ARG A 77 -102.15 -13.87 66.13
N VAL A 78 -103.05 -14.26 65.22
CA VAL A 78 -102.71 -14.51 63.81
C VAL A 78 -102.23 -13.22 63.14
N LEU A 79 -102.93 -12.11 63.35
CA LEU A 79 -102.55 -10.80 62.81
C LEU A 79 -101.22 -10.30 63.40
N GLU A 80 -100.96 -10.50 64.68
CA GLU A 80 -99.68 -10.19 65.32
C GLU A 80 -98.54 -11.01 64.71
N THR A 81 -98.76 -12.31 64.49
CA THR A 81 -97.78 -13.20 63.86
C THR A 81 -97.52 -12.79 62.41
N GLN A 82 -98.56 -12.44 61.65
CA GLN A 82 -98.42 -11.94 60.28
C GLN A 82 -97.67 -10.60 60.23
N LEU A 83 -97.97 -9.69 61.15
CA LEU A 83 -97.34 -8.38 61.24
C LEU A 83 -95.88 -8.50 61.70
N GLN A 84 -95.56 -9.44 62.58
CA GLN A 84 -94.19 -9.78 62.92
C GLN A 84 -93.45 -10.36 61.71
N GLY A 85 -94.05 -11.32 61.00
CA GLY A 85 -93.47 -11.89 59.77
C GLY A 85 -93.20 -10.81 58.71
N ALA A 86 -94.15 -9.89 58.50
CA ALA A 86 -93.98 -8.76 57.58
C ALA A 86 -92.87 -7.79 58.04
N ARG A 87 -92.71 -7.56 59.35
CA ARG A 87 -91.61 -6.74 59.89
C ARG A 87 -90.24 -7.41 59.69
N GLU A 88 -90.15 -8.70 59.93
CA GLU A 88 -88.92 -9.49 59.71
C GLU A 88 -88.55 -9.52 58.22
N GLU A 89 -89.54 -9.70 57.34
CA GLU A 89 -89.34 -9.63 55.89
C GLU A 89 -88.89 -8.23 55.44
N ASN A 90 -89.53 -7.17 55.93
CA ASN A 90 -89.15 -5.80 55.59
C ASN A 90 -87.74 -5.46 56.10
N ARG A 91 -87.36 -5.95 57.29
CA ARG A 91 -85.98 -5.84 57.78
C ARG A 91 -85.00 -6.57 56.88
N ARG A 92 -85.30 -7.80 56.47
CA ARG A 92 -84.47 -8.58 55.55
C ARG A 92 -84.33 -7.88 54.20
N LEU A 93 -85.41 -7.33 53.65
CA LEU A 93 -85.38 -6.57 52.39
C LEU A 93 -84.58 -5.28 52.53
N ALA A 94 -84.67 -4.58 53.66
CA ALA A 94 -83.87 -3.39 53.94
C ALA A 94 -82.37 -3.73 54.05
N GLU A 95 -82.01 -4.83 54.72
CA GLU A 95 -80.63 -5.33 54.79
C GLU A 95 -80.13 -5.71 53.39
N GLN A 96 -80.94 -6.42 52.59
CA GLN A 96 -80.60 -6.75 51.20
C GLN A 96 -80.43 -5.51 50.31
N ALA A 97 -81.28 -4.49 50.48
CA ALA A 97 -81.18 -3.23 49.75
C ALA A 97 -79.91 -2.45 50.14
N ALA A 98 -79.57 -2.41 51.43
CA ALA A 98 -78.34 -1.79 51.92
C ALA A 98 -77.08 -2.51 51.39
N ASP A 99 -77.08 -3.84 51.40
CA ASP A 99 -75.98 -4.64 50.83
C ASP A 99 -75.85 -4.44 49.31
N ALA A 100 -76.98 -4.39 48.58
CA ALA A 100 -76.98 -4.11 47.15
C ALA A 100 -76.42 -2.70 46.86
N GLN A 101 -76.83 -1.69 47.62
CA GLN A 101 -76.29 -0.33 47.51
C GLN A 101 -74.80 -0.28 47.79
N ARG A 102 -74.32 -0.99 48.83
CA ARG A 102 -72.89 -1.08 49.13
C ARG A 102 -72.11 -1.71 47.97
N LYS A 103 -72.58 -2.84 47.43
CA LYS A 103 -71.98 -3.48 46.26
C LYS A 103 -71.96 -2.57 45.02
N THR A 104 -73.01 -1.78 44.83
CA THR A 104 -73.08 -0.85 43.69
C THR A 104 -72.07 0.29 43.86
N ARG A 105 -71.90 0.82 45.07
CA ARG A 105 -70.87 1.83 45.38
C ARG A 105 -69.46 1.27 45.22
N GLU A 106 -69.20 0.06 45.71
CA GLU A 106 -67.91 -0.62 45.53
C GLU A 106 -67.60 -0.84 44.03
N ALA A 107 -68.60 -1.27 43.25
CA ALA A 107 -68.45 -1.41 41.80
C ALA A 107 -68.24 -0.07 41.07
N GLN A 108 -68.90 1.01 41.52
CA GLN A 108 -68.69 2.37 40.99
C GLN A 108 -67.27 2.85 41.25
N LEU A 109 -66.77 2.70 42.48
CA LEU A 109 -65.39 3.05 42.82
C LEU A 109 -64.38 2.22 42.00
N GLN A 110 -64.64 0.93 41.82
CA GLN A 110 -63.81 0.09 40.95
C GLN A 110 -63.83 0.59 39.49
N ALA A 111 -64.99 0.93 38.95
CA ALA A 111 -65.09 1.50 37.60
C ALA A 111 -64.37 2.87 37.49
N GLU A 112 -64.43 3.72 38.50
CA GLU A 112 -63.69 4.99 38.56
C GLU A 112 -62.17 4.78 38.61
N THR A 113 -61.70 3.82 39.40
CA THR A 113 -60.26 3.47 39.43
C THR A 113 -59.79 2.87 38.10
N GLN A 114 -60.60 2.01 37.47
CA GLN A 114 -60.29 1.46 36.15
C GLN A 114 -60.29 2.53 35.07
N THR A 115 -61.29 3.43 35.04
CA THR A 115 -61.35 4.52 34.05
C THR A 115 -60.23 5.54 34.23
N SER A 116 -59.84 5.87 35.47
CA SER A 116 -58.68 6.73 35.71
C SER A 116 -57.36 6.07 35.28
N SER A 117 -57.19 4.77 35.55
CA SER A 117 -56.03 4.02 35.05
C SER A 117 -56.01 3.93 33.53
N ALA A 118 -57.16 3.68 32.88
CA ALA A 118 -57.28 3.64 31.42
C ALA A 118 -56.92 4.99 30.78
N ARG A 119 -57.41 6.10 31.34
CA ARG A 119 -57.02 7.45 30.89
C ARG A 119 -55.52 7.71 31.04
N HIS A 120 -54.91 7.24 32.13
CA HIS A 120 -53.47 7.37 32.32
C HIS A 120 -52.68 6.57 31.27
N TYR A 121 -53.10 5.34 30.96
CA TYR A 121 -52.50 4.55 29.90
C TYR A 121 -52.71 5.15 28.51
N GLU A 122 -53.89 5.72 28.21
CA GLU A 122 -54.16 6.44 26.96
C GLU A 122 -53.25 7.65 26.80
N GLN A 123 -53.07 8.46 27.86
CA GLN A 123 -52.12 9.58 27.86
C GLN A 123 -50.70 9.09 27.59
N ARG A 124 -50.25 8.04 28.29
CA ARG A 124 -48.91 7.49 28.12
C ARG A 124 -48.70 6.91 26.72
N MET A 125 -49.71 6.26 26.16
CA MET A 125 -49.69 5.77 24.79
C MET A 125 -49.61 6.92 23.78
N GLY A 126 -50.32 8.03 24.04
CA GLY A 126 -50.23 9.25 23.24
C GLY A 126 -48.82 9.85 23.23
N GLU A 127 -48.21 10.00 24.41
CA GLU A 127 -46.82 10.47 24.57
C GLU A 127 -45.82 9.58 23.82
N LEU A 128 -45.95 8.26 23.96
CA LEU A 128 -45.09 7.30 23.27
C LEU A 128 -45.28 7.34 21.75
N GLN A 129 -46.51 7.49 21.26
CA GLN A 129 -46.79 7.64 19.83
C GLN A 129 -46.20 8.95 19.27
N GLU A 130 -46.25 10.04 20.01
CA GLU A 130 -45.64 11.31 19.62
C GLU A 130 -44.11 11.23 19.63
N SER A 131 -43.52 10.59 20.65
CA SER A 131 -42.09 10.29 20.70
C SER A 131 -41.64 9.40 19.53
N LEU A 132 -42.44 8.40 19.16
CA LEU A 132 -42.14 7.55 18.01
C LEU A 132 -42.20 8.34 16.70
N ARG A 133 -43.20 9.24 16.53
CA ARG A 133 -43.30 10.12 15.36
C ARG A 133 -42.14 11.10 15.26
N THR A 134 -41.68 11.66 16.37
CA THR A 134 -40.52 12.58 16.39
C THR A 134 -39.24 11.84 16.02
N LEU A 135 -38.98 10.68 16.62
CA LEU A 135 -37.85 9.81 16.24
C LEU A 135 -37.89 9.37 14.77
N GLN A 136 -39.07 9.09 14.22
CA GLN A 136 -39.22 8.78 12.80
C GLN A 136 -38.87 9.96 11.89
N ARG A 137 -39.24 11.19 12.27
CA ARG A 137 -38.85 12.40 11.53
C ARG A 137 -37.35 12.64 11.61
N GLU A 138 -36.77 12.54 12.81
CA GLU A 138 -35.32 12.68 13.00
C GLU A 138 -34.54 11.63 12.20
N ARG A 139 -34.98 10.37 12.22
CA ARG A 139 -34.41 9.31 11.40
C ARG A 139 -34.47 9.65 9.91
N LYS A 140 -35.62 10.14 9.43
CA LYS A 140 -35.78 10.54 8.01
C LYS A 140 -34.86 11.70 7.66
N GLU A 141 -34.76 12.72 8.51
CA GLU A 141 -33.85 13.85 8.30
C GLU A 141 -32.37 13.44 8.26
N VAL A 142 -31.95 12.51 9.13
CA VAL A 142 -30.58 11.96 9.10
C VAL A 142 -30.33 11.19 7.81
N ILE A 143 -31.29 10.37 7.37
CA ILE A 143 -31.21 9.65 6.09
C ILE A 143 -31.10 10.63 4.92
N ASP A 144 -31.98 11.63 4.85
CA ASP A 144 -31.97 12.64 3.78
C ASP A 144 -30.66 13.44 3.75
N LYS A 145 -30.12 13.83 4.92
CA LYS A 145 -28.80 14.46 5.05
C LYS A 145 -27.69 13.53 4.54
N SER A 146 -27.70 12.26 4.94
CA SER A 146 -26.70 11.28 4.51
C SER A 146 -26.73 11.07 2.98
N TYR A 147 -27.91 11.03 2.36
CA TYR A 147 -28.04 10.94 0.90
C TYR A 147 -27.56 12.20 0.19
N ALA A 148 -27.83 13.38 0.74
CA ALA A 148 -27.34 14.64 0.17
C ALA A 148 -25.81 14.73 0.22
N ASP A 149 -25.20 14.31 1.34
CA ASP A 149 -23.74 14.28 1.47
C ASP A 149 -23.10 13.21 0.59
N PHE A 150 -23.73 12.04 0.46
CA PHE A 150 -23.28 11.00 -0.48
C PHE A 150 -23.29 11.51 -1.92
N ARG A 151 -24.37 12.17 -2.38
CA ARG A 151 -24.43 12.78 -3.72
C ARG A 151 -23.34 13.84 -3.93
N ARG A 152 -23.08 14.70 -2.93
CA ARG A 152 -21.99 15.68 -3.00
C ARG A 152 -20.62 15.00 -3.15
N GLN A 153 -20.42 13.86 -2.49
CA GLN A 153 -19.20 13.08 -2.62
C GLN A 153 -19.10 12.45 -4.01
N GLU A 154 -20.17 11.86 -4.54
CA GLU A 154 -20.22 11.33 -5.91
C GLU A 154 -19.94 12.42 -6.95
N ASP A 155 -20.59 13.58 -6.86
CA ASP A 155 -20.34 14.72 -7.75
C ASP A 155 -18.89 15.20 -7.65
N GLY A 156 -18.33 15.24 -6.43
CA GLY A 156 -16.93 15.58 -6.20
C GLY A 156 -15.94 14.56 -6.78
N LEU A 157 -16.28 13.27 -6.73
CA LEU A 157 -15.50 12.21 -7.36
C LEU A 157 -15.56 12.30 -8.90
N ALA A 158 -16.75 12.50 -9.47
CA ALA A 158 -16.93 12.68 -10.91
C ALA A 158 -16.12 13.89 -11.45
N GLN A 159 -16.09 15.00 -10.70
CA GLN A 159 -15.26 16.17 -11.05
C GLN A 159 -13.76 15.85 -11.00
N ARG A 160 -13.31 15.07 -10.01
CA ARG A 160 -11.90 14.65 -9.90
C ARG A 160 -11.52 13.70 -11.02
N GLU A 161 -12.38 12.75 -11.37
CA GLU A 161 -12.16 11.82 -12.49
C GLU A 161 -12.06 12.58 -13.82
N LEU A 162 -12.92 13.56 -14.04
CA LEU A 162 -12.84 14.43 -15.22
C LEU A 162 -11.51 15.22 -15.25
N ALA A 163 -11.07 15.76 -14.11
CA ALA A 163 -9.78 16.45 -14.01
C ALA A 163 -8.59 15.51 -14.25
N ILE A 164 -8.64 14.27 -13.74
CA ILE A 164 -7.62 13.24 -14.00
C ILE A 164 -7.58 12.92 -15.49
N GLY A 165 -8.73 12.70 -16.13
CA GLY A 165 -8.79 12.45 -17.58
C GLY A 165 -8.20 13.59 -18.42
N GLN A 166 -8.43 14.85 -18.03
CA GLN A 166 -7.82 16.01 -18.69
C GLN A 166 -6.29 16.04 -18.51
N LEU A 167 -5.80 15.76 -17.30
CA LEU A 167 -4.36 15.72 -17.00
C LEU A 167 -3.67 14.56 -17.72
N GLU A 168 -4.30 13.39 -17.79
CA GLU A 168 -3.81 12.25 -18.57
C GLU A 168 -3.75 12.58 -20.07
N GLY A 169 -4.77 13.26 -20.60
CA GLY A 169 -4.77 13.76 -21.98
C GLY A 169 -3.58 14.68 -22.25
N ARG A 170 -3.34 15.67 -21.39
CA ARG A 170 -2.20 16.58 -21.48
C ARG A 170 -0.85 15.86 -21.34
N LEU A 171 -0.78 14.85 -20.48
CA LEU A 171 0.43 14.05 -20.32
C LEU A 171 0.73 13.24 -21.59
N ARG A 172 -0.30 12.64 -22.21
CA ARG A 172 -0.15 11.89 -23.46
C ARG A 172 0.31 12.80 -24.60
N THR A 173 -0.27 14.00 -24.74
CA THR A 173 0.19 14.96 -25.75
C THR A 173 1.63 15.41 -25.49
N ALA A 174 1.98 15.78 -24.26
CA ALA A 174 3.34 16.17 -23.91
C ALA A 174 4.36 15.03 -24.12
N GLN A 175 3.98 13.78 -23.85
CA GLN A 175 4.82 12.62 -24.14
C GLN A 175 5.01 12.38 -25.63
N HIS A 176 3.97 12.59 -26.44
CA HIS A 176 4.06 12.53 -27.90
C HIS A 176 4.98 13.63 -28.43
N ASP A 177 4.79 14.87 -28.01
CA ASP A 177 5.62 16.02 -28.39
C ASP A 177 7.09 15.83 -27.97
N ALA A 178 7.34 15.22 -26.81
CA ALA A 178 8.70 14.90 -26.37
C ALA A 178 9.35 13.79 -27.21
N ARG A 179 8.57 12.85 -27.76
CA ARG A 179 9.07 11.82 -28.67
C ARG A 179 9.39 12.41 -30.04
N THR A 180 8.49 13.19 -30.62
CA THR A 180 8.72 13.86 -31.91
C THR A 180 9.93 14.80 -31.83
N ALA A 181 10.05 15.60 -30.76
CA ALA A 181 11.22 16.46 -30.56
C ALA A 181 12.54 15.68 -30.39
N ARG A 182 12.50 14.45 -29.85
CA ARG A 182 13.70 13.58 -29.77
C ARG A 182 14.08 13.03 -31.14
N GLU A 183 13.11 12.60 -31.93
CA GLU A 183 13.32 12.12 -33.30
C GLU A 183 13.88 13.24 -34.19
N GLU A 184 13.34 14.46 -34.10
CA GLU A 184 13.84 15.63 -34.80
C GLU A 184 15.30 15.94 -34.41
N ARG A 185 15.62 15.96 -33.11
CA ARG A 185 17.01 16.17 -32.64
C ARG A 185 17.96 15.07 -33.09
N GLN A 186 17.50 13.82 -33.18
CA GLN A 186 18.31 12.73 -33.71
C GLN A 186 18.60 12.93 -35.20
N LEU A 187 17.58 13.26 -36.00
CA LEU A 187 17.75 13.57 -37.42
C LEU A 187 18.68 14.77 -37.64
N GLU A 188 18.56 15.82 -36.83
CA GLU A 188 19.48 16.96 -36.87
C GLU A 188 20.91 16.58 -36.49
N ALA A 189 21.10 15.76 -35.45
CA ALA A 189 22.41 15.28 -35.05
C ALA A 189 23.06 14.40 -36.14
N ASP A 190 22.27 13.56 -36.82
CA ASP A 190 22.77 12.73 -37.92
C ASP A 190 23.12 13.56 -39.15
N ARG A 191 22.30 14.57 -39.49
CA ARG A 191 22.65 15.56 -40.53
C ARG A 191 23.94 16.30 -40.19
N ALA A 192 24.11 16.73 -38.94
CA ALA A 192 25.33 17.41 -38.50
C ALA A 192 26.57 16.49 -38.61
N ARG A 193 26.46 15.21 -38.25
CA ARG A 193 27.53 14.21 -38.42
C ARG A 193 27.87 14.01 -39.89
N GLU A 194 26.87 13.94 -40.76
CA GLU A 194 27.10 13.81 -42.20
C GLU A 194 27.82 15.03 -42.79
N GLN A 195 27.42 16.24 -42.39
CA GLN A 195 28.10 17.47 -42.79
C GLN A 195 29.55 17.51 -42.28
N LEU A 196 29.80 17.06 -41.05
CA LEU A 196 31.15 16.97 -40.50
C LEU A 196 32.02 16.00 -41.31
N ARG A 197 31.50 14.82 -41.66
CA ARG A 197 32.21 13.87 -42.53
C ARG A 197 32.53 14.47 -43.90
N ARG A 198 31.57 15.15 -44.53
CA ARG A 198 31.80 15.84 -45.81
C ARG A 198 32.90 16.91 -45.68
N PHE A 199 32.94 17.62 -44.56
CA PHE A 199 34.00 18.60 -44.28
C PHE A 199 35.36 17.92 -44.11
N GLU A 200 35.44 16.82 -43.36
CA GLU A 200 36.66 16.03 -43.18
C GLU A 200 37.18 15.48 -44.52
N ASP A 201 36.29 14.94 -45.37
CA ASP A 201 36.64 14.44 -46.69
C ASP A 201 37.16 15.57 -47.60
N ALA A 202 36.50 16.73 -47.58
CA ALA A 202 36.95 17.92 -48.32
C ALA A 202 38.30 18.44 -47.82
N ASP A 203 38.53 18.44 -46.51
CA ASP A 203 39.81 18.80 -45.89
C ASP A 203 40.92 17.81 -46.29
N HIS A 204 40.61 16.51 -46.32
CA HIS A 204 41.53 15.49 -46.80
C HIS A 204 41.89 15.71 -48.28
N ALA A 205 40.91 15.97 -49.13
CA ALA A 205 41.13 16.28 -50.55
C ALA A 205 41.96 17.56 -50.71
N ASN A 206 41.69 18.62 -49.95
CA ASN A 206 42.46 19.86 -49.97
C ASN A 206 43.91 19.66 -49.52
N ARG A 207 44.15 18.85 -48.48
CA ARG A 207 45.51 18.50 -48.04
C ARG A 207 46.25 17.73 -49.12
N GLU A 208 45.58 16.81 -49.80
CA GLU A 208 46.19 16.01 -50.85
C GLU A 208 46.52 16.87 -52.09
N LEU A 209 45.59 17.71 -52.52
CA LEU A 209 45.84 18.70 -53.57
C LEU A 209 46.98 19.65 -53.19
N SER A 210 47.05 20.10 -51.93
CA SER A 210 48.14 20.95 -51.44
C SER A 210 49.50 20.24 -51.48
N LYS A 211 49.55 18.94 -51.16
CA LYS A 211 50.76 18.13 -51.32
C LYS A 211 51.15 17.97 -52.79
N GLN A 212 50.19 17.66 -53.66
CA GLN A 212 50.43 17.54 -55.10
C GLN A 212 50.95 18.84 -55.70
N LEU A 213 50.36 19.97 -55.30
CA LEU A 213 50.78 21.31 -55.73
C LEU A 213 52.17 21.66 -55.17
N GLY A 214 52.46 21.25 -53.93
CA GLY A 214 53.80 21.32 -53.33
C GLY A 214 54.84 20.52 -54.11
N ALA A 215 54.55 19.25 -54.41
CA ALA A 215 55.42 18.37 -55.19
C ALA A 215 55.64 18.90 -56.62
N ALA A 216 54.59 19.39 -57.28
CA ALA A 216 54.70 20.02 -58.60
C ALA A 216 55.55 21.29 -58.56
N ARG A 217 55.43 22.12 -57.50
CA ARG A 217 56.31 23.29 -57.29
C ARG A 217 57.76 22.88 -57.06
N GLU A 218 58.01 21.82 -56.29
CA GLU A 218 59.36 21.29 -56.08
C GLU A 218 59.97 20.73 -57.37
N GLN A 219 59.19 20.01 -58.18
CA GLN A 219 59.60 19.55 -59.50
C GLN A 219 59.93 20.73 -60.42
N LEU A 220 59.10 21.78 -60.44
CA LEU A 220 59.40 23.00 -61.20
C LEU A 220 60.66 23.69 -60.72
N LYS A 221 60.86 23.81 -59.40
CA LYS A 221 62.11 24.36 -58.83
C LYS A 221 63.31 23.50 -59.19
N PHE A 222 63.18 22.18 -59.11
CA PHE A 222 64.23 21.24 -59.50
C PHE A 222 64.54 21.38 -60.99
N LEU A 223 63.54 21.45 -61.87
CA LEU A 223 63.75 21.69 -63.29
C LEU A 223 64.37 23.06 -63.57
N GLN A 224 64.01 24.11 -62.83
CA GLN A 224 64.62 25.43 -62.97
C GLN A 224 66.07 25.44 -62.50
N ILE A 225 66.37 24.80 -61.36
CA ILE A 225 67.74 24.63 -60.84
C ILE A 225 68.54 23.76 -61.81
N SER A 226 67.98 22.64 -62.28
CA SER A 226 68.62 21.78 -63.26
C SER A 226 68.86 22.50 -64.57
N ARG A 227 67.92 23.32 -65.07
CA ARG A 227 68.10 24.12 -66.29
C ARG A 227 69.15 25.22 -66.10
N ARG A 228 69.21 25.84 -64.91
CA ARG A 228 70.25 26.83 -64.56
C ARG A 228 71.61 26.17 -64.38
N ASN A 229 71.65 25.00 -63.78
CA ASN A 229 72.85 24.20 -63.61
C ASN A 229 73.30 23.63 -64.95
N GLU A 230 72.39 23.26 -65.84
CA GLU A 230 72.67 22.78 -67.19
C GLU A 230 73.19 23.93 -68.06
N SER A 231 72.62 25.13 -67.98
CA SER A 231 73.19 26.29 -68.68
C SER A 231 74.53 26.74 -68.08
N GLN A 232 74.70 26.66 -66.75
CA GLN A 232 75.99 26.90 -66.09
C GLN A 232 77.01 25.81 -66.42
N LEU A 233 76.60 24.54 -66.47
CA LEU A 233 77.44 23.41 -66.83
C LEU A 233 77.80 23.46 -68.31
N HIS A 234 76.89 23.85 -69.20
CA HIS A 234 77.22 24.09 -70.60
C HIS A 234 78.20 25.24 -70.74
N ALA A 235 77.98 26.37 -70.04
CA ALA A 235 78.93 27.48 -70.06
C ALA A 235 80.31 27.07 -69.49
N ILE A 236 80.33 26.28 -68.41
CA ILE A 236 81.57 25.77 -67.80
C ILE A 236 82.21 24.71 -68.70
N VAL A 237 81.45 23.82 -69.33
CA VAL A 237 81.96 22.80 -70.25
C VAL A 237 82.50 23.45 -71.50
N ASP A 238 81.81 24.43 -72.09
CA ASP A 238 82.29 25.18 -73.25
C ASP A 238 83.56 25.97 -72.90
N GLN A 239 83.57 26.61 -71.73
CA GLN A 239 84.76 27.31 -71.22
C GLN A 239 85.91 26.34 -70.92
N LEU A 240 85.64 25.19 -70.29
CA LEU A 240 86.63 24.15 -70.02
C LEU A 240 87.07 23.44 -71.28
N GLN A 241 86.23 23.32 -72.31
CA GLN A 241 86.63 22.78 -73.60
C GLN A 241 87.50 23.77 -74.35
N LEU A 242 87.19 25.07 -74.28
CA LEU A 242 88.05 26.13 -74.82
C LEU A 242 89.37 26.24 -74.06
N ASP A 243 89.33 26.15 -72.74
CA ASP A 243 90.50 26.21 -71.87
C ASP A 243 91.31 24.93 -71.93
N ASN A 244 90.69 23.74 -72.00
CA ASN A 244 91.38 22.48 -72.26
C ASN A 244 91.90 22.43 -73.69
N ALA A 245 91.18 22.93 -74.70
CA ALA A 245 91.73 23.03 -76.05
C ALA A 245 92.89 24.01 -76.10
N ARG A 246 92.83 25.13 -75.37
CA ARG A 246 93.95 26.06 -75.21
C ARG A 246 95.09 25.45 -74.42
N LEU A 247 94.82 24.79 -73.31
CA LEU A 247 95.81 24.16 -72.44
C LEU A 247 96.43 22.98 -73.16
N VAL A 248 95.68 22.07 -73.79
CA VAL A 248 96.21 21.00 -74.64
C VAL A 248 96.95 21.55 -75.85
N LYS A 249 96.62 22.74 -76.36
CA LYS A 249 97.38 23.38 -77.45
C LYS A 249 98.65 24.09 -76.97
N ILE A 250 98.65 24.67 -75.78
CA ILE A 250 99.81 25.29 -75.12
C ILE A 250 100.72 24.17 -74.61
N LEU A 251 100.15 23.29 -73.79
CA LEU A 251 100.26 21.84 -73.73
C LEU A 251 101.18 21.23 -74.80
N ALA A 252 100.58 20.79 -75.90
CA ALA A 252 101.22 20.13 -77.03
C ALA A 252 102.24 21.01 -77.78
N ALA A 253 102.28 22.33 -77.52
CA ALA A 253 103.32 23.21 -78.04
C ALA A 253 104.54 23.27 -77.12
N THR A 254 104.43 22.86 -75.86
CA THR A 254 105.54 22.65 -74.93
C THR A 254 106.06 21.22 -75.06
N ASP A 255 107.38 21.05 -75.07
CA ASP A 255 108.00 19.75 -75.31
C ASP A 255 107.77 18.78 -74.12
N GLU A 256 107.52 19.30 -72.91
CA GLU A 256 107.26 18.50 -71.69
C GLU A 256 105.89 17.81 -71.67
N PHE A 257 104.88 18.34 -72.38
CA PHE A 257 103.56 17.68 -72.44
C PHE A 257 103.47 16.65 -73.55
N LYS A 258 104.27 16.77 -74.60
CA LYS A 258 104.48 15.64 -75.49
C LYS A 258 105.06 14.47 -74.69
N GLU A 259 106.04 14.74 -73.83
CA GLU A 259 106.54 13.75 -72.87
C GLU A 259 105.49 13.28 -71.84
N PHE A 260 104.57 14.14 -71.37
CA PHE A 260 103.53 13.72 -70.41
C PHE A 260 102.36 12.94 -71.03
N VAL A 261 101.97 13.23 -72.27
CA VAL A 261 100.95 12.42 -72.98
C VAL A 261 101.51 11.03 -73.26
N ASP A 262 102.77 10.96 -73.66
CA ASP A 262 103.53 9.70 -73.68
C ASP A 262 103.53 9.08 -72.25
N TYR A 263 103.82 9.85 -71.19
CA TYR A 263 103.82 9.39 -69.79
C TYR A 263 102.45 8.95 -69.22
N ALA A 264 101.33 9.51 -69.69
CA ALA A 264 99.99 9.20 -69.21
C ALA A 264 99.43 7.94 -69.90
N ASP A 265 99.77 7.76 -71.17
CA ASP A 265 99.73 6.43 -71.80
C ASP A 265 100.71 5.47 -71.08
N ASP A 266 101.76 5.99 -70.43
CA ASP A 266 102.67 5.21 -69.57
C ASP A 266 102.23 5.03 -68.07
N SER A 267 101.22 5.73 -67.52
CA SER A 267 100.86 5.67 -66.06
C SER A 267 99.59 4.87 -65.66
N ALA A 268 99.00 4.12 -66.59
CA ALA A 268 98.41 2.77 -66.36
C ALA A 268 97.30 2.47 -65.28
N GLY A 269 96.45 3.40 -64.81
CA GLY A 269 95.06 3.07 -64.33
C GLY A 269 94.79 2.72 -62.84
N LEU A 270 93.86 1.80 -62.50
CA LEU A 270 93.63 1.25 -61.12
C LEU A 270 93.84 -0.28 -61.06
N SER A 271 94.63 -0.81 -60.10
CA SER A 271 95.08 -2.22 -60.08
C SER A 271 94.68 -2.99 -58.82
N TYR A 272 94.04 -4.14 -58.99
CA TYR A 272 93.72 -5.05 -57.88
C TYR A 272 94.90 -5.98 -57.55
N ILE A 273 95.31 -6.01 -56.29
CA ILE A 273 96.38 -6.90 -55.82
C ILE A 273 95.75 -8.02 -54.99
N ALA A 274 95.70 -9.23 -55.55
CA ALA A 274 95.22 -10.39 -54.81
C ALA A 274 96.17 -10.65 -53.62
N PRO A 275 95.65 -10.84 -52.38
CA PRO A 275 96.49 -11.15 -51.23
C PRO A 275 97.23 -12.45 -51.49
N SER A 276 98.52 -12.36 -51.80
CA SER A 276 99.36 -13.49 -52.17
C SER A 276 99.29 -14.55 -51.06
N ALA A 277 99.00 -15.79 -51.45
CA ALA A 277 99.04 -16.94 -50.55
C ALA A 277 100.45 -17.23 -50.00
N SER A 278 101.51 -16.55 -50.51
CA SER A 278 102.89 -16.81 -50.11
C SER A 278 103.33 -16.09 -48.82
N ALA A 279 102.65 -15.02 -48.39
CA ALA A 279 102.99 -14.36 -47.11
C ALA A 279 102.56 -15.18 -45.87
N GLY A 280 101.78 -16.25 -46.06
CA GLY A 280 101.39 -17.19 -45.01
C GLY A 280 102.24 -18.45 -44.93
N ILE A 281 103.10 -18.74 -45.90
CA ILE A 281 103.84 -20.02 -45.94
C ILE A 281 104.94 -20.05 -44.85
N SER A 282 105.51 -18.90 -44.47
CA SER A 282 106.53 -18.87 -43.42
C SER A 282 105.99 -18.92 -41.99
N ALA A 283 104.70 -18.64 -41.77
CA ALA A 283 104.04 -18.75 -40.46
C ALA A 283 103.15 -20.01 -40.34
N ALA A 284 102.54 -20.48 -41.44
CA ALA A 284 101.63 -21.63 -41.44
C ALA A 284 102.32 -23.00 -41.62
N LEU A 285 103.62 -23.06 -41.94
CA LEU A 285 104.38 -24.31 -41.95
C LEU A 285 104.92 -24.75 -40.57
N ARG A 286 104.63 -24.02 -39.49
CA ARG A 286 104.97 -24.44 -38.11
C ARG A 286 103.77 -24.79 -37.23
N ALA A 287 102.55 -24.77 -37.75
CA ALA A 287 101.39 -25.27 -37.02
C ALA A 287 100.45 -26.00 -37.98
N ASP A 288 100.61 -27.31 -38.04
CA ASP A 288 99.59 -28.33 -38.35
C ASP A 288 98.68 -28.05 -39.57
N ALA A 289 98.94 -28.58 -40.76
CA ALA A 289 98.99 -30.01 -41.13
C ALA A 289 97.77 -30.86 -40.72
N ALA A 290 96.72 -30.31 -40.10
CA ALA A 290 95.57 -31.12 -39.68
C ALA A 290 94.22 -30.40 -39.72
N GLN A 291 93.87 -29.73 -40.82
CA GLN A 291 92.46 -29.48 -41.21
C GLN A 291 92.35 -28.86 -42.60
N ARG A 292 92.64 -29.67 -43.62
CA ARG A 292 92.18 -29.41 -45.00
C ARG A 292 90.78 -29.99 -45.20
N THR A 293 89.76 -29.37 -44.62
CA THR A 293 88.35 -29.62 -45.00
C THR A 293 87.51 -28.37 -44.77
N ALA A 294 87.68 -27.40 -45.67
CA ALA A 294 86.76 -26.31 -46.04
C ALA A 294 87.61 -25.10 -46.45
N ARG A 295 87.60 -24.76 -47.74
CA ARG A 295 88.10 -23.46 -48.22
C ARG A 295 86.95 -22.48 -48.00
N PRO A 296 86.95 -21.60 -46.98
CA PRO A 296 85.89 -20.60 -46.87
C PRO A 296 85.99 -19.67 -48.08
N VAL A 297 84.87 -19.44 -48.76
CA VAL A 297 84.73 -18.30 -49.68
C VAL A 297 85.11 -17.07 -48.86
N ARG A 298 86.23 -16.43 -49.21
CA ARG A 298 86.63 -15.15 -48.60
C ARG A 298 85.48 -14.18 -48.84
N GLY A 299 84.73 -13.83 -47.80
CA GLY A 299 83.59 -12.93 -47.93
C GLY A 299 84.02 -11.56 -48.45
N ALA A 300 83.10 -10.84 -49.10
CA ALA A 300 83.33 -9.53 -49.75
C ALA A 300 84.05 -8.47 -48.88
N ALA A 301 84.04 -8.62 -47.55
CA ALA A 301 84.81 -7.79 -46.64
C ALA A 301 86.34 -7.93 -46.81
N ALA A 302 86.82 -9.13 -47.13
CA ALA A 302 88.25 -9.42 -47.31
C ALA A 302 88.78 -8.94 -48.67
N GLU A 303 87.95 -8.93 -49.72
CA GLU A 303 88.34 -8.42 -51.04
C GLU A 303 88.50 -6.91 -51.05
N LYS A 304 87.72 -6.20 -50.22
CA LYS A 304 87.83 -4.75 -50.10
C LYS A 304 89.28 -4.36 -49.85
N GLU A 305 89.99 -5.07 -48.99
CA GLU A 305 91.37 -4.77 -48.55
C GLU A 305 92.44 -4.87 -49.66
N GLY A 306 92.15 -5.58 -50.77
CA GLY A 306 93.10 -5.80 -51.88
C GLY A 306 93.19 -4.70 -52.95
N TRP A 307 92.28 -3.71 -52.92
CA TRP A 307 92.23 -2.67 -53.96
C TRP A 307 93.18 -1.51 -53.66
N VAL A 308 94.16 -1.29 -54.54
CA VAL A 308 95.18 -0.24 -54.46
C VAL A 308 95.12 0.59 -55.76
N PRO A 309 95.45 1.90 -55.75
CA PRO A 309 95.58 2.66 -57.00
C PRO A 309 96.64 2.03 -57.94
N SER A 310 96.46 1.99 -59.29
CA SER A 310 97.48 1.31 -60.14
C SER A 310 98.78 2.04 -60.05
N ASP A 311 98.79 3.37 -60.04
CA ASP A 311 100.02 4.16 -60.01
C ASP A 311 100.87 3.76 -58.80
N ALA A 312 100.23 3.51 -57.66
CA ALA A 312 100.91 3.04 -56.47
C ALA A 312 101.44 1.61 -56.62
N TYR A 313 100.76 0.76 -57.39
CA TYR A 313 101.15 -0.62 -57.68
C TYR A 313 102.27 -0.72 -58.73
N THR A 314 102.20 0.06 -59.81
CA THR A 314 103.21 0.13 -60.86
C THR A 314 104.51 0.68 -60.30
N LEU A 315 104.47 1.81 -59.58
CA LEU A 315 105.64 2.39 -58.91
C LEU A 315 106.32 1.42 -57.94
N ALA A 316 105.55 0.66 -57.14
CA ALA A 316 106.14 -0.28 -56.20
C ALA A 316 106.78 -1.48 -56.88
N ASN A 317 106.23 -1.94 -58.01
CA ASN A 317 106.80 -3.04 -58.78
C ASN A 317 108.07 -2.62 -59.52
N GLU A 318 108.07 -1.41 -60.10
CA GLU A 318 109.25 -0.80 -60.71
C GLU A 318 110.39 -0.67 -59.69
N PHE A 319 110.11 -0.07 -58.52
CA PHE A 319 111.08 0.06 -57.42
C PHE A 319 111.67 -1.28 -56.99
N ARG A 320 110.84 -2.33 -56.92
CA ARG A 320 111.29 -3.69 -56.56
C ARG A 320 112.28 -4.23 -57.58
N HIS A 321 111.92 -4.17 -58.86
CA HIS A 321 112.73 -4.71 -59.96
C HIS A 321 114.10 -4.06 -60.01
N GLU A 322 114.20 -2.78 -59.68
CA GLU A 322 115.42 -2.01 -59.80
C GLU A 322 116.37 -2.19 -58.61
N HIS A 323 115.87 -2.08 -57.38
CA HIS A 323 116.74 -2.04 -56.20
C HIS A 323 116.84 -3.39 -55.47
N THR A 324 115.88 -4.27 -55.71
CA THR A 324 115.77 -5.55 -55.01
C THR A 324 115.24 -6.66 -55.93
N PRO A 325 115.89 -6.95 -57.07
CA PRO A 325 115.38 -7.90 -58.07
C PRO A 325 115.26 -9.33 -57.55
N GLY A 326 116.08 -9.71 -56.55
CA GLY A 326 116.00 -11.01 -55.89
C GLY A 326 114.87 -11.13 -54.87
N VAL A 327 114.19 -10.02 -54.55
CA VAL A 327 113.06 -10.02 -53.62
C VAL A 327 111.77 -10.33 -54.39
N PRO A 328 111.00 -11.34 -53.96
CA PRO A 328 109.79 -11.74 -54.66
C PRO A 328 108.73 -10.61 -54.73
N PRO A 329 107.97 -10.49 -55.84
CA PRO A 329 106.89 -9.50 -56.02
C PRO A 329 105.92 -9.40 -54.85
N GLU A 330 105.69 -10.53 -54.21
CA GLU A 330 104.67 -10.71 -53.20
C GLU A 330 104.99 -9.95 -51.92
N VAL A 331 106.28 -9.71 -51.63
CA VAL A 331 106.72 -8.95 -50.45
C VAL A 331 106.38 -7.46 -50.60
N PHE A 332 106.52 -6.92 -51.80
CA PHE A 332 106.17 -5.52 -52.10
C PHE A 332 104.66 -5.31 -52.23
N ALA A 333 103.96 -6.28 -52.80
CA ALA A 333 102.51 -6.32 -52.76
C ALA A 333 101.98 -6.30 -51.31
N ASP A 334 102.60 -7.07 -50.39
CA ASP A 334 102.23 -7.05 -48.97
C ASP A 334 102.51 -5.68 -48.32
N LEU A 335 103.64 -5.04 -48.63
CA LEU A 335 103.94 -3.69 -48.15
C LEU A 335 102.91 -2.66 -48.63
N LEU A 336 102.51 -2.72 -49.91
CA LEU A 336 101.49 -1.84 -50.47
C LEU A 336 100.12 -2.06 -49.83
N LEU A 337 99.75 -3.31 -49.56
CA LEU A 337 98.51 -3.62 -48.86
C LEU A 337 98.54 -3.07 -47.43
N ARG A 338 99.68 -3.15 -46.73
CA ARG A 338 99.85 -2.54 -45.40
C ARG A 338 99.76 -1.01 -45.45
N LEU A 339 100.34 -0.36 -46.46
CA LEU A 339 100.23 1.09 -46.65
C LEU A 339 98.80 1.51 -46.98
N ASN A 340 98.13 0.76 -47.85
CA ASN A 340 96.72 0.98 -48.18
C ASN A 340 95.82 0.81 -46.94
N ALA A 341 96.13 -0.14 -46.05
CA ALA A 341 95.44 -0.27 -44.77
C ALA A 341 95.59 0.99 -43.92
N VAL A 342 96.77 1.61 -43.86
CA VAL A 342 97.00 2.87 -43.15
C VAL A 342 96.23 4.03 -43.79
N TRP A 343 96.23 4.15 -45.12
CA TRP A 343 95.47 5.19 -45.82
C TRP A 343 93.97 5.06 -45.59
N ARG A 344 93.45 3.84 -45.68
CA ARG A 344 92.04 3.56 -45.39
C ARG A 344 91.69 3.81 -43.94
N GLN A 345 92.57 3.50 -43.01
CA GLN A 345 92.35 3.81 -41.60
C GLN A 345 92.27 5.34 -41.38
N ARG A 346 93.11 6.12 -42.06
CA ARG A 346 93.04 7.59 -42.04
C ARG A 346 91.72 8.09 -42.62
N GLU A 347 91.30 7.55 -43.76
CA GLU A 347 90.07 7.95 -44.41
C GLU A 347 88.82 7.52 -43.61
N GLN A 348 88.83 6.33 -43.01
CA GLN A 348 87.78 5.88 -42.09
C GLN A 348 87.68 6.80 -40.87
N ARG A 349 88.80 7.25 -40.30
CA ARG A 349 88.80 8.24 -39.21
C ARG A 349 88.20 9.57 -39.68
N ARG A 350 88.44 9.99 -40.92
CA ARG A 350 87.85 11.21 -41.48
C ARG A 350 86.33 11.07 -41.65
N VAL A 351 85.88 9.94 -42.20
CA VAL A 351 84.44 9.62 -42.34
C VAL A 351 83.77 9.50 -40.97
N ALA A 352 84.42 8.90 -39.97
CA ALA A 352 83.91 8.80 -38.61
C ALA A 352 83.69 10.19 -37.99
N ARG A 353 84.65 11.12 -38.15
CA ARG A 353 84.49 12.52 -37.70
C ARG A 353 83.31 13.21 -38.39
N LEU A 354 83.09 12.97 -39.68
CA LEU A 354 81.95 13.52 -40.40
C LEU A 354 80.62 12.93 -39.89
N LYS A 355 80.55 11.62 -39.67
CA LYS A 355 79.37 10.96 -39.10
C LYS A 355 79.03 11.51 -37.72
N GLU A 356 80.03 11.73 -36.87
CA GLU A 356 79.82 12.29 -35.55
C GLU A 356 79.25 13.71 -35.62
N ARG A 357 79.80 14.57 -36.50
CA ARG A 357 79.24 15.91 -36.74
C ARG A 357 77.75 15.88 -37.13
N PHE A 358 77.36 14.98 -38.03
CA PHE A 358 75.95 14.84 -38.41
C PHE A 358 75.08 14.27 -37.28
N ARG A 359 75.64 13.43 -36.41
CA ARG A 359 74.94 12.90 -35.23
C ARG A 359 74.67 14.01 -34.21
N GLU A 360 75.65 14.87 -33.99
CA GLU A 360 75.53 16.08 -33.17
C GLU A 360 74.49 17.06 -33.74
N GLU A 361 74.49 17.28 -35.06
CA GLU A 361 73.48 18.11 -35.73
C GLU A 361 72.06 17.54 -35.56
N ARG A 362 71.88 16.22 -35.69
CA ARG A 362 70.59 15.56 -35.44
C ARG A 362 70.14 15.73 -34.00
N ALA A 363 71.05 15.55 -33.04
CA ALA A 363 70.74 15.75 -31.62
C ALA A 363 70.39 17.21 -31.31
N ARG A 364 71.06 18.17 -31.96
CA ARG A 364 70.76 19.60 -31.86
C ARG A 364 69.38 19.93 -32.42
N LEU A 365 69.03 19.38 -33.58
CA LEU A 365 67.70 19.56 -34.19
C LEU A 365 66.59 18.91 -33.36
N SER A 366 66.83 17.72 -32.80
CA SER A 366 65.88 17.06 -31.90
C SER A 366 65.61 17.88 -30.63
N ARG A 367 66.65 18.46 -30.02
CA ARG A 367 66.48 19.41 -28.90
C ARG A 367 65.70 20.65 -29.32
N ARG A 368 66.00 21.23 -30.49
CA ARG A 368 65.23 22.37 -31.02
C ARG A 368 63.76 22.02 -31.24
N HIS A 369 63.47 20.82 -31.73
CA HIS A 369 62.10 20.36 -31.90
C HIS A 369 61.37 20.18 -30.56
N ALA A 370 62.02 19.60 -29.56
CA ALA A 370 61.47 19.49 -28.20
C ALA A 370 61.18 20.86 -27.57
N HIS A 371 62.01 21.88 -27.86
CA HIS A 371 61.78 23.26 -27.41
C HIS A 371 60.80 24.05 -28.30
N ALA A 372 60.49 23.56 -29.50
CA ALA A 372 59.54 24.19 -30.42
C ALA A 372 58.10 23.69 -30.23
N LEU A 373 57.88 22.74 -29.30
CA LEU A 373 56.54 22.33 -28.91
C LEU A 373 55.83 23.53 -28.26
N PRO A 374 54.68 23.98 -28.80
CA PRO A 374 53.94 25.09 -28.22
C PRO A 374 53.59 24.81 -26.76
N PHE A 375 53.68 25.85 -25.92
CA PHE A 375 53.34 25.76 -24.50
C PHE A 375 51.94 25.18 -24.28
N GLU A 376 50.99 25.45 -25.18
CA GLU A 376 49.64 24.90 -25.13
C GLU A 376 49.62 23.37 -25.17
N VAL A 377 50.46 22.72 -25.99
CA VAL A 377 50.51 21.26 -26.08
C VAL A 377 51.09 20.67 -24.78
N VAL A 378 52.13 21.30 -24.23
CA VAL A 378 52.74 20.88 -22.96
C VAL A 378 51.79 21.11 -21.78
N ALA A 379 51.04 22.22 -21.78
CA ALA A 379 50.03 22.53 -20.78
C ALA A 379 48.83 21.58 -20.86
N GLN A 380 48.39 21.22 -22.08
CA GLN A 380 47.33 20.23 -22.30
C GLN A 380 47.76 18.84 -21.82
N GLU A 381 49.00 18.40 -22.09
CA GLU A 381 49.51 17.12 -21.56
C GLU A 381 49.57 17.12 -20.03
N ALA A 382 50.01 18.23 -19.41
CA ALA A 382 50.03 18.38 -17.95
C ALA A 382 48.62 18.37 -17.34
N GLU A 383 47.65 19.02 -18.00
CA GLU A 383 46.25 19.07 -17.58
C GLU A 383 45.57 17.70 -17.73
N VAL A 384 45.85 16.97 -18.81
CA VAL A 384 45.40 15.57 -18.97
C VAL A 384 45.93 14.70 -17.83
N GLU A 385 47.20 14.85 -17.44
CA GLU A 385 47.76 14.11 -16.31
C GLU A 385 47.22 14.57 -14.94
N ARG A 386 46.81 15.84 -14.78
CA ARG A 386 46.08 16.34 -13.60
C ARG A 386 44.69 15.71 -13.51
N LEU A 387 43.92 15.78 -14.58
CA LEU A 387 42.56 15.21 -14.64
C LEU A 387 42.56 13.70 -14.43
N LYS A 388 43.56 12.96 -14.96
CA LYS A 388 43.72 11.52 -14.66
C LYS A 388 44.02 11.23 -13.19
N ARG A 389 44.68 12.15 -12.47
CA ARG A 389 44.92 12.01 -11.01
C ARG A 389 43.65 12.31 -10.24
N GLU A 390 42.90 13.34 -10.61
CA GLU A 390 41.62 13.68 -9.98
C GLU A 390 40.56 12.60 -10.20
N LEU A 391 40.47 12.05 -11.40
CA LEU A 391 39.56 10.94 -11.70
C LEU A 391 39.89 9.68 -10.88
N ARG A 392 41.17 9.43 -10.61
CA ARG A 392 41.60 8.37 -9.69
C ARG A 392 41.24 8.67 -8.24
N ALA A 393 41.41 9.92 -7.79
CA ALA A 393 41.01 10.35 -6.44
C ALA A 393 39.49 10.26 -6.23
N VAL A 394 38.69 10.69 -7.22
CA VAL A 394 37.23 10.59 -7.19
C VAL A 394 36.79 9.12 -7.23
N ARG A 395 37.41 8.27 -8.06
CA ARG A 395 37.12 6.82 -8.05
C ARG A 395 37.43 6.16 -6.71
N LEU A 396 38.50 6.56 -6.04
CA LEU A 396 38.83 6.08 -4.69
C LEU A 396 37.85 6.64 -3.64
N GLY A 397 37.41 7.90 -3.77
CA GLY A 397 36.39 8.49 -2.90
C GLY A 397 34.99 7.88 -3.08
N VAL A 398 34.59 7.58 -4.31
CA VAL A 398 33.28 6.97 -4.64
C VAL A 398 33.28 5.45 -4.39
N GLY A 399 34.41 4.77 -4.60
CA GLY A 399 34.62 3.38 -4.19
C GLY A 399 34.62 3.20 -2.67
N SER A 400 34.84 4.27 -1.92
CA SER A 400 34.66 4.33 -0.45
C SER A 400 33.24 4.69 -0.02
N GLY A 401 32.25 4.66 -0.93
CA GLY A 401 30.83 4.91 -0.67
C GLY A 401 30.11 3.95 0.29
N ARG A 402 30.84 3.13 1.08
CA ARG A 402 30.45 2.88 2.47
C ARG A 402 30.77 4.16 3.25
N ARG A 403 29.81 5.09 3.30
CA ARG A 403 29.80 6.09 4.37
C ARG A 403 30.01 5.32 5.67
N ARG A 404 31.12 5.58 6.39
CA ARG A 404 31.19 5.24 7.81
C ARG A 404 30.04 5.99 8.44
N LEU A 405 28.98 5.24 8.75
CA LEU A 405 27.90 5.68 9.62
C LEU A 405 28.57 6.16 10.90
N ASN A 406 28.10 7.26 11.48
CA ASN A 406 28.58 7.68 12.79
C ASN A 406 28.41 6.50 13.77
N GLU A 407 29.29 6.36 14.75
CA GLU A 407 29.27 5.23 15.72
C GLU A 407 27.90 5.08 16.41
N THR A 408 27.12 6.17 16.49
CA THR A 408 25.72 6.20 16.94
C THR A 408 24.74 5.63 15.93
N GLU A 409 24.94 5.89 14.64
CA GLU A 409 24.13 5.35 13.56
C GLU A 409 24.45 3.87 13.33
N GLU A 410 25.72 3.45 13.45
CA GLU A 410 26.12 2.04 13.37
C GLU A 410 25.48 1.21 14.50
N LYS A 411 25.46 1.74 15.73
CA LYS A 411 24.74 1.12 16.86
C LYS A 411 23.22 1.09 16.67
N LEU A 412 22.63 2.12 16.05
CA LEU A 412 21.20 2.11 15.70
C LEU A 412 20.89 1.10 14.60
N PHE A 413 21.79 0.95 13.62
CA PHE A 413 21.66 -0.07 12.58
C PHE A 413 21.82 -1.48 13.15
N GLU A 414 22.80 -1.72 14.02
CA GLU A 414 22.97 -2.99 14.73
C GLU A 414 21.78 -3.31 15.63
N ALA A 415 21.26 -2.33 16.39
CA ALA A 415 20.05 -2.51 17.19
C ALA A 415 18.82 -2.78 16.31
N SER A 416 18.71 -2.13 15.15
CA SER A 416 17.63 -2.38 14.19
C SER A 416 17.74 -3.76 13.54
N LEU A 417 18.94 -4.22 13.23
CA LEU A 417 19.20 -5.56 12.70
C LEU A 417 18.91 -6.63 13.76
N ALA A 418 19.33 -6.43 15.00
CA ALA A 418 19.00 -7.33 16.11
C ALA A 418 17.48 -7.38 16.38
N ALA A 419 16.77 -6.25 16.25
CA ALA A 419 15.32 -6.21 16.35
C ALA A 419 14.63 -6.94 15.18
N VAL A 420 15.15 -6.81 13.95
CA VAL A 420 14.67 -7.55 12.78
C VAL A 420 14.94 -9.05 12.92
N GLU A 421 16.11 -9.44 13.39
CA GLU A 421 16.45 -10.84 13.67
C GLU A 421 15.55 -11.42 14.77
N SER A 422 15.30 -10.67 15.84
CA SER A 422 14.37 -11.06 16.90
C SER A 422 12.93 -11.23 16.38
N LEU A 423 12.43 -10.28 15.58
CA LEU A 423 11.12 -10.38 14.94
C LEU A 423 11.05 -11.55 13.94
N SER A 424 12.14 -11.83 13.22
CA SER A 424 12.22 -12.98 12.32
C SER A 424 12.17 -14.31 13.07
N ALA A 425 12.84 -14.40 14.22
CA ALA A 425 12.82 -15.57 15.09
C ALA A 425 11.44 -15.75 15.76
N GLN A 426 10.79 -14.65 16.15
CA GLN A 426 9.41 -14.69 16.64
C GLN A 426 8.44 -15.14 15.54
N LEU A 427 8.57 -14.62 14.32
CA LEU A 427 7.76 -15.05 13.17
C LEU A 427 7.97 -16.53 12.84
N ALA A 428 9.20 -17.03 12.91
CA ALA A 428 9.49 -18.45 12.74
C ALA A 428 8.81 -19.29 13.84
N ALA A 429 8.94 -18.89 15.11
CA ALA A 429 8.28 -19.57 16.23
C ALA A 429 6.74 -19.52 16.15
N TYR A 430 6.16 -18.45 15.59
CA TYR A 430 4.72 -18.38 15.33
C TYR A 430 4.29 -19.31 14.20
N LYS A 431 5.08 -19.41 13.11
CA LYS A 431 4.83 -20.36 12.03
C LYS A 431 4.91 -21.81 12.51
N ASP A 432 5.91 -22.16 13.31
CA ASP A 432 6.03 -23.51 13.88
C ASP A 432 4.84 -23.86 14.78
N LYS A 433 4.32 -22.88 15.54
CA LYS A 433 3.09 -23.04 16.33
C LYS A 433 1.85 -23.19 15.44
N GLU A 434 1.77 -22.44 14.36
CA GLU A 434 0.68 -22.52 13.39
C GLU A 434 0.67 -23.88 12.68
N GLU A 435 1.83 -24.40 12.30
CA GLU A 435 1.99 -25.76 11.77
C GLU A 435 1.64 -26.84 12.80
N MET A 436 2.01 -26.68 14.08
CA MET A 436 1.57 -27.59 15.15
C MET A 436 0.05 -27.59 15.34
N VAL A 437 -0.59 -26.41 15.31
CA VAL A 437 -2.04 -26.29 15.43
C VAL A 437 -2.73 -26.88 14.20
N ARG A 438 -2.17 -26.67 13.00
CA ARG A 438 -2.68 -27.25 11.75
C ARG A 438 -2.55 -28.77 11.71
N ALA A 439 -1.42 -29.32 12.14
CA ALA A 439 -1.21 -30.76 12.27
C ALA A 439 -2.12 -31.39 13.35
N GLY A 440 -2.42 -30.66 14.42
CA GLY A 440 -3.41 -31.06 15.44
C GLY A 440 -4.84 -31.06 14.91
N ALA A 441 -5.20 -30.06 14.09
CA ALA A 441 -6.52 -29.96 13.46
C ALA A 441 -6.78 -31.05 12.40
N GLU A 442 -5.74 -31.51 11.70
CA GLU A 442 -5.84 -32.63 10.75
C GLU A 442 -6.05 -34.00 11.44
N GLN A 443 -5.69 -34.14 12.73
CA GLN A 443 -5.89 -35.39 13.49
C GLN A 443 -7.27 -35.52 14.16
N HIS A 444 -8.03 -34.43 14.31
CA HIS A 444 -9.33 -34.42 14.99
C HIS A 444 -10.43 -33.95 14.02
N GLY A 445 -10.70 -34.77 13.00
CA GLY A 445 -11.78 -34.57 12.05
C GLY A 445 -13.15 -34.87 12.66
N GLY A 446 -13.73 -33.89 13.37
CA GLY A 446 -15.13 -33.91 13.79
C GLY A 446 -15.84 -32.63 13.32
N ALA A 447 -16.92 -32.76 12.55
CA ALA A 447 -17.68 -31.64 12.00
C ALA A 447 -18.23 -30.63 13.06
N ALA A 448 -18.22 -30.99 14.34
CA ALA A 448 -18.55 -30.10 15.46
C ALA A 448 -17.38 -29.20 15.93
N GLU A 449 -16.11 -29.56 15.63
CA GLU A 449 -14.94 -28.72 15.94
C GLU A 449 -14.68 -27.66 14.86
N GLY A 450 -15.11 -27.90 13.61
CA GLY A 450 -15.04 -26.90 12.53
C GLY A 450 -15.77 -25.61 12.89
N ALA A 451 -16.98 -25.69 13.46
CA ALA A 451 -17.73 -24.52 13.90
C ALA A 451 -17.02 -23.75 15.03
N ARG A 452 -16.40 -24.46 15.99
CA ARG A 452 -15.61 -23.83 17.08
C ARG A 452 -14.31 -23.21 16.57
N TYR A 453 -13.69 -23.83 15.57
CA TYR A 453 -12.49 -23.30 14.92
C TYR A 453 -12.81 -22.02 14.14
N VAL A 454 -13.91 -22.00 13.38
CA VAL A 454 -14.32 -20.80 12.63
C VAL A 454 -14.76 -19.69 13.59
N ASP A 455 -15.47 -20.00 14.69
CA ASP A 455 -15.76 -19.02 15.74
C ASP A 455 -14.49 -18.49 16.42
N GLY A 456 -13.51 -19.36 16.67
CA GLY A 456 -12.19 -19.01 17.18
C GLY A 456 -11.39 -18.13 16.21
N ALA A 457 -11.42 -18.45 14.93
CA ALA A 457 -10.79 -17.69 13.85
C ALA A 457 -11.45 -16.32 13.67
N ALA A 458 -12.78 -16.24 13.76
CA ALA A 458 -13.54 -15.00 13.74
C ALA A 458 -13.29 -14.15 15.00
N ALA A 459 -13.15 -14.77 16.18
CA ALA A 459 -12.76 -14.06 17.39
C ALA A 459 -11.31 -13.54 17.32
N ALA A 460 -10.39 -14.34 16.78
CA ALA A 460 -8.99 -13.95 16.57
C ALA A 460 -8.85 -12.83 15.53
N SER A 461 -9.61 -12.87 14.43
CA SER A 461 -9.61 -11.83 13.40
C SER A 461 -10.18 -10.51 13.91
N ARG A 462 -11.24 -10.55 14.74
CA ARG A 462 -11.74 -9.36 15.46
C ARG A 462 -10.69 -8.78 16.41
N LYS A 463 -10.02 -9.63 17.20
CA LYS A 463 -8.92 -9.21 18.09
C LYS A 463 -7.75 -8.61 17.31
N ALA A 464 -7.41 -9.20 16.16
CA ALA A 464 -6.37 -8.69 15.28
C ALA A 464 -6.75 -7.32 14.67
N ALA A 465 -8.01 -7.13 14.30
CA ALA A 465 -8.52 -5.84 13.83
C ALA A 465 -8.43 -4.77 14.93
N GLU A 466 -8.84 -5.09 16.16
CA GLU A 466 -8.68 -4.21 17.33
C GLU A 466 -7.22 -3.83 17.58
N MET A 467 -6.29 -4.79 17.51
CA MET A 467 -4.86 -4.51 17.68
C MET A 467 -4.31 -3.63 16.56
N VAL A 468 -4.76 -3.81 15.32
CA VAL A 468 -4.36 -2.96 14.19
C VAL A 468 -4.91 -1.56 14.32
N ASP A 469 -6.12 -1.38 14.85
CA ASP A 469 -6.67 -0.07 15.18
C ASP A 469 -5.86 0.62 16.28
N VAL A 470 -5.51 -0.10 17.36
CA VAL A 470 -4.64 0.44 18.42
C VAL A 470 -3.23 0.79 17.90
N LEU A 471 -2.67 -0.02 17.01
CA LEU A 471 -1.40 0.27 16.34
C LEU A 471 -1.51 1.49 15.41
N SER A 472 -2.62 1.62 14.68
CA SER A 472 -2.92 2.78 13.84
C SER A 472 -2.90 4.06 14.66
N ASP A 473 -3.57 4.05 15.81
CA ASP A 473 -3.67 5.21 16.69
C ASP A 473 -2.29 5.56 17.28
N LYS A 474 -1.53 4.56 17.74
CA LYS A 474 -0.16 4.76 18.25
C LYS A 474 0.77 5.32 17.18
N VAL A 475 0.72 4.77 15.97
CA VAL A 475 1.46 5.29 14.81
C VAL A 475 1.05 6.74 14.56
N GLY A 476 -0.25 7.05 14.52
CA GLY A 476 -0.74 8.42 14.32
C GLY A 476 -0.28 9.41 15.40
N VAL A 477 -0.10 8.96 16.64
CA VAL A 477 0.51 9.78 17.71
C VAL A 477 2.01 9.98 17.46
N LEU A 478 2.76 8.91 17.17
CA LEU A 478 4.19 8.99 16.89
C LEU A 478 4.50 9.86 15.66
N VAL A 479 3.66 9.79 14.63
CA VAL A 479 3.77 10.63 13.43
C VAL A 479 3.60 12.11 13.78
N ARG A 480 2.61 12.46 14.60
CA ARG A 480 2.39 13.85 15.05
C ARG A 480 3.55 14.35 15.92
N GLU A 481 4.04 13.52 16.83
CA GLU A 481 5.17 13.85 17.69
C GLU A 481 6.45 14.04 16.87
N PHE A 482 6.66 13.18 15.87
CA PHE A 482 7.79 13.27 14.95
C PHE A 482 7.71 14.51 14.08
N GLN A 483 6.54 14.83 13.51
CA GLN A 483 6.32 16.09 12.76
C GLN A 483 6.57 17.33 13.63
N GLN A 484 6.12 17.34 14.89
CA GLN A 484 6.44 18.41 15.84
C GLN A 484 7.94 18.55 16.08
N LYS A 485 8.65 17.43 16.28
CA LYS A 485 10.11 17.42 16.46
C LYS A 485 10.84 17.90 15.20
N THR A 486 10.35 17.58 14.00
CA THR A 486 10.94 18.07 12.75
C THR A 486 10.77 19.58 12.60
N VAL A 487 9.59 20.12 12.94
CA VAL A 487 9.33 21.56 12.90
C VAL A 487 10.21 22.33 13.89
N ALA A 488 10.61 21.68 15.00
CA ALA A 488 11.49 22.25 16.01
C ALA A 488 12.99 22.18 15.65
N LEU A 489 13.39 21.51 14.57
CA LEU A 489 14.80 21.47 14.15
C LEU A 489 15.28 22.85 13.66
N PRO A 490 16.49 23.29 14.05
CA PRO A 490 17.05 24.56 13.59
C PRO A 490 17.18 24.58 12.06
N ARG A 491 16.77 25.69 11.45
CA ARG A 491 16.68 25.88 9.99
C ARG A 491 17.98 26.41 9.38
N ASP A 492 19.11 25.95 9.88
CA ASP A 492 20.42 26.49 9.50
C ASP A 492 20.74 26.25 8.01
N ASP A 493 20.11 25.23 7.40
CA ASP A 493 20.13 25.00 5.95
C ASP A 493 18.71 24.71 5.41
N PRO A 494 18.09 25.65 4.67
CA PRO A 494 16.73 25.51 4.16
C PRO A 494 16.59 24.38 3.13
N ASP A 495 17.65 24.05 2.39
CA ASP A 495 17.62 22.99 1.37
C ASP A 495 17.61 21.60 2.02
N ILE A 496 18.39 21.42 3.09
CA ILE A 496 18.39 20.19 3.87
C ILE A 496 17.04 20.02 4.57
N PHE A 497 16.48 21.11 5.13
CA PHE A 497 15.17 21.09 5.77
C PHE A 497 14.05 20.67 4.78
N ILE A 498 14.01 21.25 3.57
CA ILE A 498 13.01 20.90 2.56
C ILE A 498 13.15 19.43 2.12
N ARG A 499 14.38 18.93 1.93
CA ARG A 499 14.61 17.52 1.58
C ARG A 499 14.17 16.59 2.71
N LEU A 500 14.47 16.94 3.96
CA LEU A 500 14.05 16.17 5.13
C LEU A 500 12.53 16.11 5.23
N VAL A 501 11.84 17.24 5.07
CA VAL A 501 10.37 17.31 5.07
C VAL A 501 9.77 16.47 3.93
N ARG A 502 10.36 16.47 2.74
CA ARG A 502 9.90 15.61 1.62
C ARG A 502 10.07 14.13 1.89
N VAL A 503 11.25 13.72 2.37
CA VAL A 503 11.53 12.30 2.68
C VAL A 503 10.63 11.82 3.81
N GLN A 504 10.38 12.67 4.80
CA GLN A 504 9.42 12.38 5.86
C GLN A 504 7.99 12.27 5.36
N GLY A 505 7.51 13.23 4.57
CA GLY A 505 6.16 13.17 3.98
C GLY A 505 5.95 11.89 3.18
N TRP A 506 6.94 11.51 2.36
CA TRP A 506 6.91 10.25 1.62
C TRP A 506 6.88 9.02 2.53
N PHE A 507 7.71 8.97 3.57
CA PHE A 507 7.74 7.84 4.51
C PHE A 507 6.40 7.68 5.25
N LEU A 508 5.84 8.79 5.72
CA LEU A 508 4.57 8.82 6.45
C LEU A 508 3.39 8.38 5.58
N GLU A 509 3.27 8.92 4.36
CA GLU A 509 2.24 8.49 3.42
C GLU A 509 2.34 7.00 3.08
N ASN A 510 3.56 6.48 2.93
CA ASN A 510 3.78 5.08 2.58
C ASN A 510 3.46 4.14 3.76
N LEU A 511 3.78 4.58 4.98
CA LEU A 511 3.45 3.85 6.21
C LEU A 511 1.94 3.82 6.44
N GLU A 512 1.25 4.95 6.26
CA GLU A 512 -0.21 5.05 6.35
C GLU A 512 -0.91 4.18 5.29
N ARG A 513 -0.46 4.23 4.03
CA ARG A 513 -0.99 3.34 2.97
C ARG A 513 -0.83 1.86 3.32
N ARG A 514 0.33 1.45 3.83
CA ARG A 514 0.57 0.05 4.20
C ARG A 514 -0.30 -0.39 5.38
N LEU A 515 -0.49 0.50 6.35
CA LEU A 515 -1.31 0.23 7.52
C LEU A 515 -2.79 0.11 7.17
N ASN A 516 -3.31 1.02 6.32
CA ASN A 516 -4.67 0.92 5.78
C ASN A 516 -4.86 -0.37 4.94
N ALA A 517 -3.89 -0.71 4.08
CA ALA A 517 -3.94 -1.95 3.31
C ALA A 517 -3.86 -3.23 4.18
N ALA A 518 -3.26 -3.17 5.37
CA ALA A 518 -3.28 -4.27 6.34
C ALA A 518 -4.63 -4.37 7.05
N LYS A 519 -5.19 -3.21 7.45
CA LYS A 519 -6.51 -3.10 8.07
C LYS A 519 -7.63 -3.61 7.16
N ASP A 520 -7.60 -3.23 5.88
CA ASP A 520 -8.59 -3.69 4.89
C ASP A 520 -8.49 -5.20 4.66
N ARG A 521 -7.27 -5.75 4.60
CA ARG A 521 -7.06 -7.21 4.50
C ARG A 521 -7.64 -7.96 5.70
N ILE A 522 -7.43 -7.47 6.91
CA ILE A 522 -7.96 -8.10 8.13
C ILE A 522 -9.48 -8.00 8.19
N ARG A 523 -10.06 -6.86 7.79
CA ARG A 523 -11.52 -6.71 7.70
C ARG A 523 -12.14 -7.64 6.68
N ASN A 524 -11.53 -7.77 5.51
CA ASN A 524 -12.02 -8.67 4.47
C ASN A 524 -11.97 -10.13 4.95
N LEU A 525 -10.86 -10.54 5.58
CA LEU A 525 -10.77 -11.87 6.20
C LEU A 525 -11.81 -12.09 7.30
N ALA A 526 -12.08 -11.08 8.14
CA ALA A 526 -13.13 -11.17 9.16
C ALA A 526 -14.53 -11.29 8.54
N PHE A 527 -14.78 -10.58 7.44
CA PHE A 527 -16.05 -10.64 6.71
C PHE A 527 -16.25 -11.98 5.99
N GLU A 528 -15.21 -12.51 5.34
CA GLU A 528 -15.21 -13.83 4.70
C GLU A 528 -15.48 -14.94 5.72
N LEU A 529 -14.79 -14.93 6.86
CA LEU A 529 -15.02 -15.89 7.94
C LEU A 529 -16.44 -15.77 8.52
N GLN A 530 -16.97 -14.55 8.66
CA GLN A 530 -18.33 -14.34 9.14
C GLN A 530 -19.39 -14.81 8.12
N ALA A 531 -19.11 -14.65 6.83
CA ALA A 531 -19.95 -15.14 5.75
C ALA A 531 -20.01 -16.68 5.75
N GLU A 532 -18.88 -17.37 5.93
CA GLU A 532 -18.82 -18.83 6.04
C GLU A 532 -19.60 -19.38 7.25
N VAL A 533 -19.56 -18.68 8.40
CA VAL A 533 -20.39 -19.02 9.57
C VAL A 533 -21.87 -18.84 9.30
N SER A 534 -22.25 -17.77 8.58
CA SER A 534 -23.66 -17.48 8.28
C SER A 534 -24.25 -18.29 7.13
N GLY A 535 -23.40 -18.80 6.21
CA GLY A 535 -23.81 -19.51 5.00
C GLY A 535 -24.06 -21.01 5.19
N THR A 536 -23.73 -21.58 6.34
CA THR A 536 -23.85 -23.02 6.60
C THR A 536 -25.24 -23.48 7.08
N ASP A 537 -26.21 -22.56 7.25
CA ASP A 537 -27.59 -22.87 7.66
C ASP A 537 -28.65 -22.66 6.54
N GLY A 538 -28.23 -22.43 5.29
CA GLY A 538 -29.12 -21.99 4.20
C GLY A 538 -29.68 -23.06 3.24
N ASP A 539 -29.23 -24.32 3.30
CA ASP A 539 -29.59 -25.35 2.29
C ASP A 539 -30.82 -26.21 2.66
N TYR A 540 -31.69 -25.75 3.56
CA TYR A 540 -32.98 -26.39 3.82
C TYR A 540 -34.12 -25.54 3.24
N TYR A 541 -34.92 -26.16 2.37
CA TYR A 541 -36.13 -25.67 1.67
C TYR A 541 -35.95 -25.10 0.24
N ASP A 542 -35.62 -25.99 -0.71
CA ASP A 542 -36.14 -25.87 -2.09
C ASP A 542 -36.84 -27.18 -2.52
N GLU A 543 -37.74 -27.67 -1.67
CA GLU A 543 -38.75 -28.66 -2.04
C GLU A 543 -40.14 -28.03 -1.84
N ARG A 544 -40.66 -27.34 -2.87
CA ARG A 544 -42.09 -27.29 -3.24
C ARG A 544 -42.36 -26.14 -4.21
N SER A 545 -42.57 -26.48 -5.48
CA SER A 545 -43.70 -25.97 -6.29
C SER A 545 -43.67 -26.63 -7.66
N GLY A 546 -43.97 -27.93 -7.69
CA GLY A 546 -44.67 -28.52 -8.83
C GLY A 546 -46.16 -28.23 -8.66
N ALA A 547 -46.70 -27.38 -9.51
CA ALA A 547 -48.11 -27.22 -9.85
C ALA A 547 -48.08 -26.53 -11.22
N ASP A 548 -48.23 -27.29 -12.29
CA ASP A 548 -49.53 -27.53 -12.94
C ASP A 548 -50.24 -26.20 -13.21
N ASP A 549 -50.22 -25.76 -14.46
CA ASP A 549 -51.41 -25.19 -15.11
C ASP A 549 -51.25 -25.32 -16.62
N ASP A 550 -51.99 -26.32 -17.13
CA ASP A 550 -52.39 -26.56 -18.51
C ASP A 550 -53.33 -25.44 -19.03
N ASP A 551 -53.34 -25.29 -20.35
CA ASP A 551 -54.43 -24.88 -21.26
C ASP A 551 -55.60 -24.04 -20.71
N PHE A 552 -55.76 -22.80 -21.24
CA PHE A 552 -56.92 -22.37 -22.04
C PHE A 552 -56.71 -21.00 -22.73
#